data_AF-A0A7K1Y4W2-F1
#
_entry.id   AF-A0A7K1Y4W2-F1
#
_cell.length_a   1.000
_cell.length_b   1.000
_cell.length_c   1.000
_cell.angle_alpha   90.00
_cell.angle_beta   90.00
_cell.angle_gamma   90.00
#
_symmetry.space_group_name_H-M   'P 1'
#
loop_
_entity.id
_entity.type
_entity.pdbx_description
1 polymer ?
#
loop_
_entity_poly.entity_id
_entity_poly.type
_entity_poly.pdbx_seq_one_letter_code
_entity_poly.pdbx_strand_id
1 'polypeptide(L)'
;MLENLKNLVEENAGDAIVNNPAIPNERNGEAVSAASGSIVDVLKEHLSSGNFGDVTDLFQGGVDGNPVVNQIKSAFAGKLQNMNVDSETAQNTSSSLIPNVLSQLVNKTNDPNNSQFNLQDMLKQFGGDDGKFDVGDVMNLFKGKGGGIGDVLKGLF
;
A
#
# COMPACT_ATOMS: atom_id res chain seq x y z
N MET A 1 -4.56 -11.35 4.63
CA MET A 1 -3.99 -10.26 3.81
C MET A 1 -2.56 -9.93 4.22
N LEU A 2 -2.28 -9.48 5.47
CA LEU A 2 -0.92 -9.09 5.87
C LEU A 2 0.13 -10.18 5.58
N GLU A 3 -0.19 -11.45 5.84
CA GLU A 3 0.69 -12.57 5.52
C GLU A 3 0.94 -12.71 4.01
N ASN A 4 -0.11 -12.61 3.18
CA ASN A 4 0.04 -12.60 1.72
C ASN A 4 0.91 -11.44 1.26
N LEU A 5 0.77 -10.25 1.88
CA LEU A 5 1.59 -9.09 1.59
C LEU A 5 3.04 -9.28 2.02
N LYS A 6 3.30 -9.95 3.16
CA LYS A 6 4.64 -10.33 3.57
C LYS A 6 5.29 -11.24 2.54
N ASN A 7 4.57 -12.27 2.09
CA ASN A 7 5.06 -13.15 1.03
C ASN A 7 5.37 -12.37 -0.25
N LEU A 8 4.50 -11.43 -0.62
CA LEU A 8 4.75 -10.56 -1.78
C LEU A 8 6.02 -9.70 -1.60
N VAL A 9 6.22 -9.14 -0.41
CA VAL A 9 7.44 -8.38 -0.09
C VAL A 9 8.66 -9.30 -0.12
N GLU A 10 8.57 -10.51 0.43
CA GLU A 10 9.65 -11.49 0.45
C GLU A 10 10.05 -11.94 -0.96
N GLU A 11 9.08 -12.18 -1.84
CA GLU A 11 9.29 -12.46 -3.27
C GLU A 11 10.02 -11.33 -4.00
N ASN A 12 9.87 -10.08 -3.52
CA ASN A 12 10.48 -8.88 -4.10
C ASN A 12 11.70 -8.36 -3.31
N ALA A 13 11.99 -8.96 -2.16
CA ALA A 13 12.99 -8.49 -1.22
C ALA A 13 14.39 -8.50 -1.83
N GLY A 14 14.70 -9.55 -2.60
CA GLY A 14 15.86 -9.67 -3.49
C GLY A 14 17.10 -8.90 -3.04
N ASP A 15 17.61 -8.03 -3.90
CA ASP A 15 18.79 -7.22 -3.59
C ASP A 15 18.52 -6.08 -2.59
N ALA A 16 17.27 -5.65 -2.44
CA ALA A 16 16.91 -4.53 -1.58
C ALA A 16 17.02 -4.86 -0.09
N ILE A 17 16.70 -6.11 0.28
CA ILE A 17 16.76 -6.61 1.66
C ILE A 17 17.73 -7.78 1.81
N VAL A 18 17.62 -8.83 0.97
CA VAL A 18 18.34 -10.09 1.20
C VAL A 18 19.83 -9.98 0.87
N ASN A 19 20.19 -9.31 -0.22
CA ASN A 19 21.60 -9.09 -0.59
C ASN A 19 22.14 -7.72 -0.13
N ASN A 20 21.43 -7.03 0.77
CA ASN A 20 21.80 -5.72 1.24
C ASN A 20 22.73 -5.82 2.46
N PRO A 21 24.02 -5.44 2.35
CA PRO A 21 24.98 -5.62 3.44
C PRO A 21 24.69 -4.77 4.69
N ALA A 22 23.86 -3.73 4.57
CA ALA A 22 23.45 -2.89 5.68
C ALA A 22 22.25 -3.46 6.46
N ILE A 23 21.60 -4.50 5.94
CA ILE A 23 20.54 -5.23 6.63
C ILE A 23 21.10 -6.63 6.96
N PRO A 24 21.40 -6.92 8.25
CA PRO A 24 21.88 -8.24 8.64
C PRO A 24 20.87 -9.32 8.22
N ASN A 25 21.36 -10.44 7.70
CA ASN A 25 20.50 -11.52 7.18
C ASN A 25 19.52 -12.05 8.24
N GLU A 26 19.92 -12.05 9.51
CA GLU A 26 19.07 -12.45 10.65
C GLU A 26 17.85 -11.53 10.81
N ARG A 27 17.87 -10.35 10.19
CA ARG A 27 16.83 -9.31 10.24
C ARG A 27 16.07 -9.16 8.93
N ASN A 28 16.32 -9.99 7.93
CA ASN A 28 15.58 -9.96 6.66
C ASN A 28 14.06 -10.11 6.91
N GLY A 29 13.66 -11.04 7.78
CA GLY A 29 12.26 -11.22 8.15
C GLY A 29 11.64 -10.00 8.87
N GLU A 30 12.44 -9.28 9.65
CA GLU A 30 12.03 -8.02 10.30
C GLU A 30 11.88 -6.91 9.25
N ALA A 31 12.80 -6.79 8.30
CA ALA A 31 12.72 -5.82 7.21
C ALA A 31 11.53 -6.08 6.27
N VAL A 32 11.26 -7.35 5.95
CA VAL A 32 10.06 -7.78 5.20
C VAL A 32 8.78 -7.41 5.97
N SER A 33 8.77 -7.67 7.29
CA SER A 33 7.65 -7.28 8.15
C SER A 33 7.49 -5.75 8.27
N ALA A 34 8.60 -5.00 8.26
CA ALA A 34 8.59 -3.55 8.29
C ALA A 34 8.03 -2.97 6.99
N ALA A 35 8.43 -3.47 5.82
CA ALA A 35 7.91 -3.03 4.52
C ALA A 35 6.41 -3.34 4.37
N SER A 36 6.00 -4.58 4.60
CA SER A 36 4.59 -4.99 4.54
C SER A 36 3.73 -4.22 5.55
N GLY A 37 4.23 -4.02 6.76
CA GLY A 37 3.58 -3.20 7.77
C GLY A 37 3.44 -1.74 7.34
N SER A 38 4.49 -1.13 6.77
CA SER A 38 4.42 0.27 6.31
C SER A 38 3.40 0.49 5.20
N ILE A 39 3.25 -0.47 4.29
CA ILE A 39 2.19 -0.44 3.27
C ILE A 39 0.81 -0.43 3.94
N VAL A 40 0.58 -1.36 4.87
CA VAL A 40 -0.71 -1.46 5.58
C VAL A 40 -1.00 -0.23 6.42
N ASP A 41 -0.02 0.26 7.18
CA ASP A 41 -0.17 1.39 8.09
C ASP A 41 -0.59 2.64 7.32
N VAL A 42 0.11 2.97 6.24
CA VAL A 42 -0.17 4.16 5.42
C VAL A 42 -1.51 4.03 4.69
N LEU A 43 -1.81 2.86 4.10
CA LEU A 43 -3.11 2.64 3.45
C LEU A 43 -4.26 2.80 4.44
N LYS A 44 -4.11 2.23 5.65
CA LYS A 44 -5.10 2.34 6.71
C LYS A 44 -5.25 3.79 7.19
N GLU A 45 -4.15 4.53 7.33
CA GLU A 45 -4.17 5.94 7.71
C GLU A 45 -4.95 6.79 6.71
N HIS A 46 -4.71 6.63 5.40
CA HIS A 46 -5.45 7.33 4.35
C HIS A 46 -6.95 7.02 4.41
N LEU A 47 -7.30 5.75 4.55
CA LEU A 47 -8.70 5.34 4.61
C LEU A 47 -9.38 5.86 5.89
N SER A 48 -8.68 5.83 7.03
CA SER A 48 -9.23 6.32 8.30
C SER A 48 -9.33 7.85 8.37
N SER A 49 -8.49 8.56 7.62
CA SER A 49 -8.48 10.03 7.56
C SER A 49 -9.40 10.63 6.51
N GLY A 50 -10.04 9.80 5.68
CA GLY A 50 -10.96 10.25 4.63
C GLY A 50 -10.29 10.48 3.26
N ASN A 51 -9.00 10.17 3.11
CA ASN A 51 -8.22 10.38 1.90
C ASN A 51 -8.38 9.21 0.90
N PHE A 52 -9.62 8.88 0.55
CA PHE A 52 -9.92 7.77 -0.36
C PHE A 52 -9.40 8.00 -1.78
N GLY A 53 -9.33 9.27 -2.20
CA GLY A 53 -8.85 9.64 -3.54
C GLY A 53 -7.45 9.09 -3.80
N ASP A 54 -6.50 9.35 -2.91
CA ASP A 54 -5.10 8.94 -3.07
C ASP A 54 -4.93 7.41 -3.12
N VAL A 55 -5.70 6.68 -2.30
CA VAL A 55 -5.73 5.21 -2.32
C VAL A 55 -6.39 4.70 -3.60
N THR A 56 -7.49 5.33 -4.02
CA THR A 56 -8.18 4.98 -5.27
C THR A 56 -7.27 5.19 -6.48
N ASP A 57 -6.56 6.31 -6.52
CA ASP A 57 -5.58 6.64 -7.55
C ASP A 57 -4.40 5.67 -7.54
N LEU A 58 -3.99 5.13 -6.39
CA LEU A 58 -2.95 4.11 -6.34
C LEU A 58 -3.40 2.82 -7.04
N PHE A 59 -4.62 2.36 -6.72
CA PHE A 59 -5.14 1.10 -7.23
C PHE A 59 -5.69 1.21 -8.67
N GLN A 60 -6.12 2.39 -9.12
CA GLN A 60 -6.61 2.61 -10.49
C GLN A 60 -5.60 3.29 -11.42
N GLY A 61 -4.91 4.31 -10.92
CA GLY A 61 -3.93 5.12 -11.66
C GLY A 61 -2.51 4.56 -11.62
N GLY A 62 -2.23 3.63 -10.69
CA GLY A 62 -0.95 2.95 -10.57
C GLY A 62 -0.01 3.61 -9.56
N VAL A 63 1.24 3.14 -9.56
CA VAL A 63 2.25 3.52 -8.56
C VAL A 63 3.04 4.77 -8.91
N ASP A 64 3.08 5.16 -10.19
CA ASP A 64 3.92 6.25 -10.66
C ASP A 64 3.36 7.62 -10.25
N GLY A 65 4.16 8.40 -9.54
CA GLY A 65 3.78 9.74 -9.08
C GLY A 65 2.73 9.77 -7.96
N ASN A 66 2.32 8.62 -7.43
CA ASN A 66 1.30 8.55 -6.39
C ASN A 66 1.86 8.97 -5.01
N PRO A 67 1.19 9.87 -4.27
CA PRO A 67 1.68 10.38 -2.99
C PRO A 67 1.71 9.32 -1.88
N VAL A 68 0.81 8.34 -1.91
CA VAL A 68 0.77 7.21 -0.97
C VAL A 68 2.06 6.39 -1.08
N VAL A 69 2.56 6.17 -2.30
CA VAL A 69 3.81 5.43 -2.54
C VAL A 69 4.99 6.13 -1.84
N ASN A 70 5.07 7.45 -1.92
CA ASN A 70 6.13 8.21 -1.27
C ASN A 70 6.03 8.14 0.25
N GLN A 71 4.83 8.21 0.81
CA GLN A 71 4.63 8.08 2.25
C GLN A 71 4.98 6.68 2.75
N ILE A 72 4.65 5.63 2.00
CA ILE A 72 5.06 4.25 2.33
C ILE A 72 6.57 4.12 2.32
N LYS A 73 7.26 4.70 1.32
CA LYS A 73 8.73 4.74 1.29
C LYS A 73 9.29 5.42 2.54
N SER A 74 8.76 6.57 2.93
CA SER A 74 9.21 7.29 4.13
C SER A 74 8.95 6.49 5.40
N ALA A 75 7.77 5.87 5.54
CA ALA A 75 7.42 5.04 6.68
C ALA A 75 8.34 3.81 6.80
N PHE A 76 8.59 3.12 5.68
CA PHE A 76 9.51 1.98 5.65
C PHE A 76 10.96 2.38 5.94
N ALA A 77 11.45 3.47 5.34
CA ALA A 77 12.78 3.99 5.63
C ALA A 77 12.94 4.36 7.11
N GLY A 78 11.90 4.91 7.75
CA GLY A 78 11.89 5.18 9.19
C GLY A 78 12.00 3.90 10.04
N LYS A 79 11.30 2.82 9.64
CA LYS A 79 11.42 1.52 10.32
C LYS A 79 12.81 0.92 10.15
N LEU A 80 13.40 0.97 8.96
CA LEU A 80 14.79 0.53 8.73
C LEU A 80 15.79 1.35 9.58
N GLN A 81 15.58 2.65 9.75
CA GLN A 81 16.42 3.46 10.64
C GLN A 81 16.30 3.04 12.11
N ASN A 82 15.10 2.67 12.58
CA ASN A 82 14.93 2.07 13.91
C ASN A 82 15.66 0.71 14.04
N MET A 83 15.96 0.08 12.89
CA MET A 83 16.80 -1.10 12.79
C MET A 83 18.30 -0.76 12.70
N ASN A 84 18.73 0.48 12.96
CA ASN A 84 20.12 0.94 12.81
C ASN A 84 20.65 0.88 11.36
N VAL A 85 19.77 0.85 10.36
CA VAL A 85 20.16 1.09 8.95
C VAL A 85 20.35 2.59 8.78
N ASP A 86 21.42 3.02 8.11
CA ASP A 86 21.64 4.45 7.87
C ASP A 86 20.55 5.05 6.96
N SER A 87 20.37 6.37 7.04
CA SER A 87 19.27 7.06 6.35
C SER A 87 19.34 6.92 4.83
N GLU A 88 20.54 6.96 4.24
CA GLU A 88 20.74 6.88 2.79
C GLU A 88 20.38 5.47 2.29
N THR A 89 20.91 4.44 2.94
CA THR A 89 20.56 3.05 2.63
C THR A 89 19.08 2.80 2.83
N ALA A 90 18.48 3.25 3.95
CA ALA A 90 17.07 3.06 4.22
C ALA A 90 16.18 3.67 3.12
N GLN A 91 16.54 4.86 2.63
CA GLN A 91 15.84 5.53 1.53
C GLN A 91 16.02 4.79 0.20
N ASN A 92 17.24 4.34 -0.10
CA ASN A 92 17.56 3.59 -1.32
C ASN A 92 16.81 2.25 -1.36
N THR A 93 16.86 1.48 -0.28
CA THR A 93 16.11 0.22 -0.10
C THR A 93 14.61 0.44 -0.26
N SER A 94 14.07 1.49 0.35
CA SER A 94 12.65 1.80 0.23
C SER A 94 12.27 2.17 -1.21
N SER A 95 13.13 2.93 -1.88
CA SER A 95 12.90 3.39 -3.26
C SER A 95 12.95 2.27 -4.29
N SER A 96 13.77 1.24 -4.07
CA SER A 96 13.88 0.08 -4.95
C SER A 96 12.82 -0.99 -4.69
N LEU A 97 12.43 -1.20 -3.43
CA LEU A 97 11.49 -2.27 -3.06
C LEU A 97 10.02 -1.86 -3.19
N ILE A 98 9.64 -0.73 -2.59
CA ILE A 98 8.24 -0.36 -2.39
C ILE A 98 7.46 -0.21 -3.72
N PRO A 99 7.98 0.47 -4.77
CA PRO A 99 7.25 0.58 -6.03
C PRO A 99 6.94 -0.77 -6.68
N ASN A 100 7.89 -1.71 -6.61
CA ASN A 100 7.74 -3.05 -7.21
C ASN A 100 6.68 -3.87 -6.45
N VAL A 101 6.75 -3.88 -5.11
CA VAL A 101 5.75 -4.56 -4.27
C VAL A 101 4.37 -3.96 -4.50
N LEU A 102 4.24 -2.63 -4.51
CA LEU A 102 2.96 -1.96 -4.71
C LEU A 102 2.42 -2.19 -6.12
N SER A 103 3.25 -2.20 -7.15
CA SER A 103 2.81 -2.51 -8.51
C SER A 103 2.23 -3.91 -8.58
N GLN A 104 2.89 -4.90 -7.97
CA GLN A 104 2.37 -6.26 -7.92
C GLN A 104 1.12 -6.38 -7.04
N LEU A 105 1.05 -5.64 -5.93
CA LEU A 105 -0.14 -5.59 -5.08
C LEU A 105 -1.34 -5.05 -5.86
N VAL A 106 -1.18 -3.92 -6.56
CA VAL A 106 -2.22 -3.31 -7.40
C VAL A 106 -2.64 -4.26 -8.51
N ASN A 107 -1.68 -4.86 -9.23
CA ASN A 107 -1.95 -5.81 -10.30
C ASN A 107 -2.71 -7.04 -9.77
N LYS A 108 -2.28 -7.63 -8.65
CA LYS A 108 -2.95 -8.77 -8.02
C LYS A 108 -4.33 -8.42 -7.47
N THR A 109 -4.51 -7.19 -6.97
CA THR A 109 -5.81 -6.70 -6.45
C THR A 109 -6.83 -6.46 -7.56
N ASN A 110 -6.36 -6.03 -8.73
CA ASN A 110 -7.20 -5.77 -9.90
C ASN A 110 -7.45 -7.02 -10.76
N ASP A 111 -6.80 -8.15 -10.48
CA ASP A 111 -6.99 -9.41 -11.21
C ASP A 111 -8.29 -10.09 -10.74
N PRO A 112 -9.31 -10.24 -11.61
CA PRO A 112 -10.58 -10.88 -11.25
C PRO A 112 -10.45 -12.36 -10.87
N ASN A 113 -9.32 -13.00 -11.20
CA ASN A 113 -9.04 -14.40 -10.86
C ASN A 113 -8.25 -14.54 -9.55
N ASN A 114 -7.87 -13.43 -8.91
CA ASN A 114 -7.07 -13.45 -7.69
C ASN A 114 -7.96 -13.28 -6.45
N SER A 115 -8.06 -14.33 -5.64
CA SER A 115 -8.81 -14.29 -4.37
C SER A 115 -7.95 -13.91 -3.15
N GLN A 116 -6.62 -13.82 -3.29
CA GLN A 116 -5.72 -13.53 -2.17
C GLN A 116 -5.64 -12.03 -1.83
N PHE A 117 -5.79 -11.20 -2.86
CA PHE A 117 -5.84 -9.75 -2.74
C PHE A 117 -7.13 -9.27 -3.40
N ASN A 118 -8.17 -9.10 -2.59
CA ASN A 118 -9.43 -8.56 -3.07
C ASN A 118 -9.65 -7.17 -2.47
N LEU A 119 -9.93 -6.19 -3.33
CA LEU A 119 -10.16 -4.81 -2.91
C LEU A 119 -11.27 -4.70 -1.86
N GLN A 120 -12.34 -5.49 -2.02
CA GLN A 120 -13.48 -5.48 -1.11
C GLN A 120 -13.08 -5.99 0.28
N ASP A 121 -12.25 -7.02 0.36
CA ASP A 121 -11.75 -7.55 1.64
C ASP A 121 -10.73 -6.59 2.27
N MET A 122 -9.89 -5.94 1.46
CA MET A 122 -8.96 -4.91 1.94
C MET A 122 -9.70 -3.70 2.49
N LEU A 123 -10.73 -3.20 1.79
CA LEU A 123 -11.57 -2.09 2.25
C LEU A 123 -12.32 -2.45 3.54
N LYS A 124 -12.84 -3.68 3.66
CA LYS A 124 -13.43 -4.15 4.93
C LYS A 124 -12.39 -4.21 6.05
N GLN A 125 -11.20 -4.72 5.76
CA GLN A 125 -10.13 -4.88 6.74
C GLN A 125 -9.56 -3.53 7.20
N PHE A 126 -9.51 -2.53 6.33
CA PHE A 126 -8.94 -1.21 6.63
C PHE A 126 -9.98 -0.17 7.08
N GLY A 127 -11.19 -0.22 6.52
CA GLY A 127 -12.30 0.69 6.83
C GLY A 127 -12.98 0.40 8.17
N GLY A 128 -12.71 -0.76 8.77
CA GLY A 128 -13.22 -1.15 10.09
C GLY A 128 -14.67 -1.65 10.04
N ASP A 129 -15.03 -2.44 11.06
CA ASP A 129 -16.33 -3.09 11.20
C ASP A 129 -17.40 -2.16 11.83
N ASP A 130 -17.03 -0.91 12.13
CA ASP A 130 -17.82 0.04 12.95
C ASP A 130 -19.03 0.65 12.23
N GLY A 131 -19.37 0.21 11.02
CA GLY A 131 -20.56 0.65 10.28
C GLY A 131 -20.59 2.14 9.90
N LYS A 132 -19.56 2.91 10.27
CA LYS A 132 -19.34 4.30 9.84
C LYS A 132 -18.82 4.42 8.41
N PHE A 133 -18.38 3.30 7.85
CA PHE A 133 -17.74 3.25 6.55
C PHE A 133 -18.57 2.42 5.59
N ASP A 134 -19.28 3.09 4.67
CA ASP A 134 -20.03 2.40 3.63
C ASP A 134 -19.07 1.93 2.54
N VAL A 135 -18.62 0.68 2.66
CA VAL A 135 -17.79 0.01 1.67
C VAL A 135 -18.48 0.01 0.30
N GLY A 136 -19.82 0.08 0.24
CA GLY A 136 -20.58 0.19 -0.99
C GLY A 136 -20.31 1.50 -1.72
N ASP A 137 -20.31 2.64 -1.03
CA ASP A 137 -20.06 3.95 -1.63
C ASP A 137 -18.62 4.06 -2.17
N VAL A 138 -17.65 3.52 -1.43
CA VAL A 138 -16.25 3.49 -1.87
C VAL A 138 -16.08 2.54 -3.04
N MET A 139 -16.74 1.38 -3.01
CA MET A 139 -16.71 0.45 -4.14
C MET A 139 -17.39 1.05 -5.38
N ASN A 140 -18.40 1.90 -5.19
CA ASN A 140 -19.06 2.62 -6.28
C ASN A 140 -18.16 3.72 -6.85
N LEU A 141 -17.43 4.45 -6.00
CA LEU A 141 -16.36 5.36 -6.43
C LEU A 141 -15.26 4.59 -7.20
N PHE A 142 -14.91 3.39 -6.74
CA PHE A 142 -13.89 2.55 -7.35
C PHE A 142 -14.31 1.93 -8.69
N LYS A 143 -15.56 1.47 -8.80
CA LYS A 143 -16.11 0.89 -10.04
C LYS A 143 -16.58 1.96 -11.02
N GLY A 144 -16.81 3.18 -10.55
CA GLY A 144 -17.31 4.31 -11.30
C GLY A 144 -16.26 4.97 -12.19
N LYS A 145 -15.87 4.31 -13.27
CA LYS A 145 -15.23 4.95 -14.42
C LYS A 145 -16.23 5.93 -15.06
N GLY A 146 -16.30 7.18 -14.58
CA GLY A 146 -17.02 8.26 -15.28
C GLY A 146 -17.68 9.37 -14.46
N GLY A 147 -17.71 9.34 -13.14
CA GLY A 147 -18.41 10.36 -12.33
C GLY A 147 -17.48 11.03 -11.33
N GLY A 148 -16.64 11.96 -11.79
CA GLY A 148 -15.85 12.78 -10.88
C GLY A 148 -16.75 13.53 -9.89
N ILE A 149 -16.18 13.96 -8.76
CA ILE A 149 -16.85 14.76 -7.71
C ILE A 149 -17.66 15.96 -8.27
N GLY A 150 -17.36 16.42 -9.48
CA GLY A 150 -18.15 17.40 -10.23
C GLY A 150 -19.57 16.98 -10.62
N ASP A 151 -19.88 15.69 -10.79
CA ASP A 151 -21.25 15.23 -11.11
C ASP A 151 -22.12 15.05 -9.87
N VAL A 152 -21.52 14.69 -8.74
CA VAL A 152 -22.22 14.63 -7.44
C VAL A 152 -22.62 16.03 -6.97
N LEU A 153 -21.81 17.06 -7.28
CA LEU A 153 -22.12 18.46 -7.02
C LEU A 153 -23.18 19.04 -7.96
N LYS A 154 -23.29 18.54 -9.21
CA LYS A 154 -24.35 18.95 -10.14
C LYS A 154 -25.72 18.40 -9.79
N GLY A 155 -25.80 17.29 -9.05
CA GLY A 155 -27.06 16.74 -8.57
C GLY A 155 -27.67 17.46 -7.36
N LEU A 156 -26.95 18.43 -6.77
CA LEU A 156 -27.33 19.15 -5.54
C LEU A 156 -27.71 20.62 -5.78
N PHE A 157 -27.67 21.11 -7.02
CA PHE A 157 -28.08 22.46 -7.41
C PHE A 157 -29.10 22.45 -8.55
#